data_AF-A0A150X3X1-F1
#
_entry.id   AF-A0A150X3X1-F1
#
_cell.length_a   1.000
_cell.length_b   1.000
_cell.length_c   1.000
_cell.angle_alpha   90.00
_cell.angle_beta   90.00
_cell.angle_gamma   90.00
#
_symmetry.space_group_name_H-M   'P 1'
#
loop_
_entity.id
_entity.type
_entity.pdbx_description
1 polymer ?
#
loop_
_entity_poly.entity_id
_entity_poly.type
_entity_poly.pdbx_seq_one_letter_code
_entity_poly.pdbx_strand_id
1 'polypeptide(L)' 'MTQITLTDENLNLSKTSFETAEDLILELMKVKHEQFELSSEHIRIIKEREREADESKEPGKSWEEVRASLRRRNG' A
#
# COMPACT_ATOMS: atom_id res chain seq x y z
N MET A 1 7.39 2.06 35.74
CA MET A 1 7.06 3.03 34.69
C MET A 1 8.19 2.97 33.68
N THR A 2 7.91 2.60 32.44
CA THR A 2 8.93 2.49 31.38
C THR A 2 8.94 3.79 30.58
N GLN A 3 10.11 4.40 30.45
CA GLN A 3 10.29 5.60 29.63
C GLN A 3 10.97 5.19 28.32
N ILE A 4 10.35 5.57 27.20
CA ILE A 4 10.92 5.38 25.86
C ILE A 4 11.21 6.78 25.32
N THR A 5 12.45 7.00 24.88
CA THR A 5 12.89 8.27 24.29
C THR A 5 13.14 8.07 22.81
N LEU A 6 12.49 8.88 21.98
CA LEU A 6 12.70 8.92 20.53
C LEU A 6 13.78 9.96 20.24
N THR A 7 14.87 9.56 19.59
CA THR A 7 16.06 10.41 19.38
C THR A 7 16.17 10.99 17.97
N ASP A 8 15.22 10.68 17.10
CA ASP A 8 15.21 11.16 15.72
C ASP A 8 14.59 12.55 15.66
N GLU A 9 15.40 13.56 15.35
CA GLU A 9 14.98 14.97 15.30
C GLU A 9 14.04 15.28 14.12
N ASN A 10 13.95 14.41 13.12
CA ASN A 10 13.08 14.58 11.95
C ASN A 10 11.75 13.80 12.08
N LEU A 11 11.47 13.27 13.26
CA LEU A 11 10.30 12.44 13.48
C LEU A 11 9.03 13.28 13.60
N ASN A 12 8.32 13.42 12.49
CA ASN A 12 7.05 14.15 12.42
C ASN A 12 5.86 13.22 12.73
N LEU A 13 5.61 12.98 14.02
CA LEU A 13 4.43 12.23 14.46
C LEU A 13 3.15 13.04 14.25
N SER A 14 2.07 12.41 13.80
CA SER A 14 0.75 13.06 13.63
C SER A 14 0.05 13.34 14.97
N LYS A 15 0.48 12.66 16.05
CA LYS A 15 -0.06 12.80 17.41
C LYS A 15 1.00 12.46 18.47
N THR A 16 0.78 12.92 19.70
CA THR A 16 1.72 12.77 20.82
C THR A 16 1.24 11.81 21.91
N SER A 17 0.03 11.24 21.77
CA SER A 17 -0.57 10.30 22.71
C SER A 17 -1.09 9.06 21.99
N PHE A 18 -0.85 7.90 22.60
CA PHE A 18 -1.14 6.57 22.04
C PHE A 18 -1.77 5.73 23.16
N GLU A 19 -2.83 4.99 22.85
CA GLU A 19 -3.52 4.14 23.83
C GLU A 19 -2.69 2.90 24.15
N THR A 20 -2.01 2.36 23.14
CA THR A 20 -1.18 1.16 23.25
C THR A 20 0.22 1.38 22.67
N ALA A 21 1.14 0.47 23.00
CA ALA A 21 2.49 0.48 22.41
C ALA A 21 2.44 0.13 20.92
N GLU A 22 1.51 -0.73 20.52
CA GLU A 22 1.23 -1.10 19.14
C GLU A 22 0.82 0.11 18.29
N ASP A 23 0.00 1.02 18.84
CA ASP A 23 -0.37 2.25 18.15
C ASP A 23 0.84 3.17 17.88
N LEU A 24 1.74 3.26 18.86
CA LEU A 24 2.99 4.01 18.71
C LEU A 24 3.88 3.37 17.64
N ILE A 25 4.01 2.04 17.63
CA ILE A 25 4.80 1.32 16.64
C ILE A 25 4.24 1.54 15.23
N LEU A 26 2.92 1.44 15.05
CA LEU A 26 2.27 1.69 13.76
C LEU A 26 2.51 3.10 13.25
N GLU A 27 2.46 4.10 14.13
CA GLU A 27 2.77 5.48 13.78
C GLU A 27 4.23 5.67 13.39
N LEU A 28 5.16 5.13 14.18
CA LEU A 28 6.59 5.17 13.86
C LEU A 28 6.89 4.50 12.53
N MET A 29 6.20 3.40 12.23
CA MET A 29 6.26 2.76 10.92
C MET A 29 5.76 3.71 9.84
N LYS A 30 4.59 4.33 9.99
CA LYS A 30 4.08 5.29 8.99
C LYS A 30 5.03 6.44 8.75
N VAL A 31 5.51 7.11 9.80
CA VAL A 31 6.42 8.26 9.65
C VAL A 31 7.74 7.87 9.00
N LYS A 32 8.30 6.70 9.32
CA LYS A 32 9.51 6.18 8.65
C LYS A 32 9.26 5.65 7.25
N HIS A 33 8.04 5.19 6.98
CA HIS A 33 7.66 4.52 5.75
C HIS A 33 6.75 5.37 4.84
N GLU A 34 6.48 6.63 5.16
CA GLU A 34 5.93 7.61 4.21
C GLU A 34 6.90 7.86 3.04
N GLN A 35 8.15 7.40 3.18
CA GLN A 35 9.08 7.14 2.08
C GLN A 35 9.03 5.68 1.60
N PHE A 36 7.85 5.06 1.45
CA PHE A 36 7.72 3.88 0.58
C PHE A 36 7.87 4.36 -0.87
N GLU A 37 9.10 4.73 -1.23
CA GLU A 37 9.47 4.81 -2.63
C GLU A 37 9.30 3.40 -3.21
N LEU A 38 8.41 3.28 -4.19
CA LEU A 38 8.31 2.06 -4.96
C LEU A 38 9.69 1.71 -5.48
N SER A 39 10.13 0.48 -5.23
CA SER A 39 11.38 0.00 -5.84
C SER A 39 11.31 0.16 -7.35
N SER A 40 12.46 0.31 -8.01
CA SER A 40 12.51 0.41 -9.48
C SER A 40 11.79 -0.76 -10.16
N GLU A 41 11.78 -1.94 -9.53
CA GLU A 41 11.07 -3.11 -10.03
C GLU A 41 9.54 -2.99 -9.90
N HIS A 42 9.03 -2.46 -8.78
CA HIS A 42 7.62 -2.14 -8.65
C HIS A 42 7.17 -1.11 -9.69
N ILE A 43 7.98 -0.05 -9.88
CA ILE A 43 7.72 0.98 -10.89
C ILE A 43 7.70 0.36 -12.29
N ARG A 44 8.64 -0.53 -12.59
CA ARG A 44 8.72 -1.23 -13.89
C ARG A 44 7.45 -2.03 -14.17
N ILE A 45 6.98 -2.80 -13.20
CA ILE A 45 5.77 -3.61 -13.33
C ILE A 45 4.54 -2.73 -13.55
N ILE A 46 4.41 -1.64 -12.78
CA ILE A 46 3.26 -0.73 -12.92
C ILE A 46 3.24 -0.11 -14.33
N LYS A 47 4.37 0.42 -14.80
CA LYS A 47 4.47 0.99 -16.16
C LYS A 47 4.18 -0.02 -17.26
N GLU A 48 4.58 -1.28 -17.06
CA GLU A 48 4.27 -2.36 -18.00
C GLU A 48 2.76 -2.62 -18.06
N ARG A 49 2.08 -2.66 -16.90
CA ARG A 49 0.61 -2.83 -16.82
C ARG A 49 -0.16 -1.64 -17.39
N GLU A 50 0.30 -0.42 -17.15
CA GLU A 50 -0.29 0.79 -17.75
C GLU A 50 -0.22 0.71 -19.28
N ARG A 51 0.95 0.36 -19.82
CA ARG A 51 1.12 0.18 -21.27
C ARG A 51 0.21 -0.92 -21.83
N GLU A 52 0.13 -2.07 -21.17
CA GLU A 52 -0.77 -3.17 -21.57
C GLU A 52 -2.24 -2.71 -21.63
N ALA A 53 -2.66 -1.89 -20.65
CA ALA A 53 -4.02 -1.37 -20.59
C ALA A 53 -4.28 -0.34 -21.70
N ASP A 54 -3.33 0.56 -21.97
CA ASP A 54 -3.43 1.58 -23.02
C ASP A 54 -3.45 0.97 -24.44
N GLU A 55 -2.70 -0.13 -24.65
CA GLU A 55 -2.66 -0.85 -25.92
C GLU A 55 -3.86 -1.80 -26.11
N SER A 56 -4.65 -2.04 -25.07
CA SER A 56 -5.82 -2.92 -25.13
C SER A 56 -6.89 -2.32 -26.04
N LYS A 57 -7.13 -3.01 -27.17
CA LYS A 57 -8.23 -2.68 -28.11
C LYS A 57 -9.57 -3.29 -27.69
N GLU A 58 -9.56 -4.19 -26.71
CA GLU A 58 -10.77 -4.83 -26.21
C GLU A 58 -11.42 -3.95 -25.13
N PRO A 59 -12.74 -3.73 -25.20
CA PRO A 59 -13.46 -3.07 -24.12
C PRO A 59 -13.35 -3.91 -22.85
N GLY A 60 -13.16 -3.23 -21.71
CA GLY A 60 -13.14 -3.87 -20.40
C GLY A 60 -14.42 -4.63 -20.11
N LYS A 61 -14.32 -5.72 -19.33
CA LYS A 61 -15.49 -6.51 -18.91
C LYS A 61 -16.29 -5.77 -17.83
N SER A 62 -17.61 -5.93 -17.85
CA SER A 62 -18.46 -5.52 -16.75
C SER A 62 -18.19 -6.33 -15.48
N TRP A 63 -18.58 -5.79 -14.33
CA TRP A 63 -18.40 -6.48 -13.05
C TRP A 63 -19.22 -7.77 -12.96
N GLU A 64 -20.39 -7.83 -13.59
CA GLU A 64 -21.20 -9.03 -13.72
C GLU A 64 -20.47 -10.14 -14.49
N GLU A 65 -19.83 -9.81 -15.62
CA GLU A 65 -19.07 -10.76 -16.43
C GLU A 65 -17.83 -11.28 -15.71
N VAL A 66 -17.11 -10.41 -15.01
CA VAL A 66 -15.97 -10.79 -14.17
C VAL A 66 -16.43 -11.79 -13.10
N ARG A 67 -17.50 -11.47 -12.35
CA ARG A 67 -18.06 -12.37 -11.33
C ARG A 67 -18.51 -13.72 -11.90
N ALA A 68 -19.15 -13.73 -13.06
CA ALA A 68 -19.59 -14.95 -13.73
C ALA A 68 -18.41 -15.86 -14.15
N SER A 69 -17.31 -15.28 -14.63
CA SER A 69 -16.10 -16.01 -15.04
C SER A 69 -15.35 -16.65 -13.87
N LEU A 70 -15.30 -15.98 -12.71
CA LEU A 70 -14.64 -16.48 -11.50
C LEU A 70 -15.33 -17.72 -10.93
N ARG A 71 -16.67 -17.80 -11.03
CA ARG A 71 -17.45 -18.95 -10.56
C ARG A 71 -17.21 -20.23 -11.36
N ARG A 72 -16.75 -20.13 -12.63
CA ARG A 72 -16.55 -21.29 -13.52
C ARG A 72 -15.21 -22.00 -13.35
N ARG A 73 -14.25 -21.42 -12.64
CA ARG A 73 -12.86 -21.94 -12.58
C ARG A 73 -12.62 -22.97 -11.46
N ASN A 74 -13.64 -23.30 -10.67
CA ASN A 74 -13.60 -24.31 -9.59
C ASN A 74 -14.55 -25.49 -9.84
N GLY A 75 -14.82 -25.84 -11.11
CA GLY A 75 -15.63 -27.01 -11.50
C GLY A 75 -14.78 -28.05 -12.19
#